data_AF-A0A8J7VN90-F1
#
_entry.id   AF-A0A8J7VN90-F1
#
_cell.length_a   1.000
_cell.length_b   1.000
_cell.length_c   1.000
_cell.angle_alpha   90.00
_cell.angle_beta   90.00
_cell.angle_gamma   90.00
#
_symmetry.space_group_name_H-M   'P 1'
#
loop_
_entity.id
_entity.type
_entity.pdbx_description
1 polymer ?
#
loop_
_entity_poly.entity_id
_entity_poly.type
_entity_poly.pdbx_seq_one_letter_code
_entity_poly.pdbx_strand_id
1 'polypeptide(L)' 'MFLSVFDMFKVGVGPSSSHTMGPMVAAARFVDLMRASPFRFAGLRASLHGSLAFTGVGHATDRATILGLCGFDPASYDA' A
#
# COMPACT_ATOMS: atom_id res chain seq x y z
N MET A 1 7.32 22.29 8.99
CA MET A 1 6.95 21.29 7.96
C MET A 1 7.43 21.84 6.63
N PHE A 2 8.34 21.14 5.94
CA PHE A 2 8.82 21.54 4.62
C PHE A 2 8.09 20.68 3.58
N LEU A 3 7.58 21.29 2.51
CA LEU A 3 6.92 20.60 1.40
C LEU A 3 7.84 20.64 0.19
N SER A 4 8.23 19.48 -0.32
CA SER A 4 9.03 19.37 -1.54
C SER A 4 8.13 19.26 -2.78
N VAL A 5 8.64 19.67 -3.95
CA VAL A 5 7.99 19.39 -5.23
C VAL A 5 7.81 17.87 -5.44
N PHE A 6 8.74 17.06 -4.93
CA PHE A 6 8.66 15.60 -4.96
C PHE A 6 7.59 15.04 -4.00
N ASP A 7 7.08 15.85 -3.07
CA ASP A 7 5.92 15.45 -2.25
C ASP A 7 4.61 15.58 -3.03
N MET A 8 4.55 16.51 -3.97
CA MET A 8 3.38 16.79 -4.81
C MET A 8 3.34 15.89 -6.05
N PHE A 9 4.49 15.68 -6.70
CA PHE A 9 4.59 14.90 -7.93
C PHE A 9 5.36 13.60 -7.66
N LYS A 10 4.61 12.50 -7.54
CA LYS A 10 5.15 11.16 -7.26
C LYS A 10 4.80 10.21 -8.38
N VAL A 11 5.78 9.41 -8.81
CA VAL A 11 5.54 8.24 -9.66
C VAL A 11 4.80 7.20 -8.83
N GLY A 12 3.85 6.52 -9.46
CA GLY A 12 2.97 5.60 -8.78
C GLY A 12 2.04 4.84 -9.71
N VAL A 13 1.18 4.02 -9.11
CA VAL A 13 0.16 3.23 -9.83
C VAL A 13 -1.24 3.78 -9.54
N GLY A 14 -2.05 3.91 -10.59
CA GLY A 14 -3.45 4.34 -10.51
C GLY A 14 -4.40 3.21 -10.09
N PRO A 15 -5.68 3.51 -9.85
CA PRO A 15 -6.35 4.77 -10.21
C PRO A 15 -6.33 5.88 -9.14
N SER A 16 -5.94 5.59 -7.89
CA SER A 16 -6.08 6.56 -6.78
C SER A 16 -4.87 6.62 -5.86
N SER A 17 -4.40 7.84 -5.57
CA SER A 17 -3.33 8.03 -4.59
C SER A 17 -3.75 7.60 -3.18
N SER A 18 -5.01 7.83 -2.79
CA SER A 18 -5.50 7.53 -1.43
C SER A 18 -5.98 6.10 -1.26
N HIS A 19 -6.57 5.51 -2.30
CA HIS A 19 -7.19 4.18 -2.23
C HIS A 19 -6.38 3.09 -2.95
N THR A 20 -5.36 3.45 -3.74
CA THR A 20 -4.47 2.47 -4.40
C THR A 20 -3.04 2.58 -3.86
N MET A 21 -2.38 3.72 -4.09
CA MET A 21 -0.99 3.94 -3.65
C MET A 21 -0.85 3.84 -2.12
N GLY A 22 -1.68 4.56 -1.38
CA GLY A 22 -1.62 4.57 0.09
C GLY A 22 -1.68 3.17 0.71
N PRO A 23 -2.70 2.36 0.38
CA PRO A 23 -2.83 0.98 0.86
C PRO A 23 -1.65 0.08 0.46
N MET A 24 -1.15 0.18 -0.77
CA MET A 24 0.02 -0.59 -1.21
C MET A 24 1.28 -0.23 -0.40
N VAL A 25 1.55 1.05 -0.22
CA VAL A 25 2.68 1.53 0.61
C VAL A 25 2.52 1.10 2.07
N ALA A 26 1.31 1.21 2.64
CA ALA A 26 1.05 0.81 4.02
C ALA A 26 1.30 -0.70 4.24
N ALA A 27 0.84 -1.52 3.30
CA ALA A 27 1.04 -2.95 3.32
C ALA A 27 2.53 -3.35 3.18
N ALA A 28 3.26 -2.74 2.25
CA ALA A 28 4.70 -3.00 2.09
C ALA A 28 5.49 -2.64 3.36
N ARG A 29 5.20 -1.47 3.95
CA ARG A 29 5.80 -1.05 5.22
C ARG A 29 5.50 -2.00 6.37
N PHE A 30 4.28 -2.53 6.44
CA PHE A 30 3.92 -3.51 7.46
C PHE A 30 4.74 -4.80 7.33
N VAL A 31 4.95 -5.29 6.10
CA VAL A 31 5.79 -6.47 5.85
C VAL A 31 7.24 -6.20 6.20
N ASP A 32 7.78 -5.01 5.92
CA ASP A 32 9.14 -4.66 6.31
C ASP A 32 9.31 -4.62 7.83
N LEU A 33 8.31 -4.12 8.57
CA LEU A 33 8.29 -4.19 10.03
C LEU A 33 8.26 -5.64 10.54
N MET A 34 7.51 -6.52 9.89
CA MET A 34 7.51 -7.96 10.23
C MET A 34 8.88 -8.59 9.95
N ARG A 35 9.51 -8.29 8.81
CA ARG A 35 10.83 -8.83 8.44
C ARG A 35 11.94 -8.37 9.39
N ALA A 36 11.86 -7.14 9.89
CA ALA A 36 12.80 -6.60 10.87
C ALA A 36 12.56 -7.11 12.31
N SER A 37 11.43 -7.78 12.55
CA SER A 37 11.07 -8.32 13.86
C SER A 37 11.84 -9.60 14.19
N PRO A 38 12.16 -9.87 15.47
CA PRO A 38 12.75 -11.16 15.88
C PRO A 38 11.73 -12.32 15.88
N PHE A 39 10.45 -12.06 15.59
CA PHE A 39 9.39 -13.05 15.66
C PHE A 39 9.23 -13.84 14.36
N ARG A 40 8.73 -15.08 14.47
CA ARG A 40 8.26 -15.88 13.34
C ARG A 40 6.74 -15.77 13.25
N PHE A 41 6.25 -15.46 12.06
CA PHE A 41 4.82 -15.26 11.82
C PHE A 41 4.24 -16.46 11.06
N ALA A 42 3.09 -16.97 11.51
CA ALA A 42 2.37 -18.04 10.81
C ALA A 42 1.50 -17.52 9.65
N GLY A 43 1.18 -16.23 9.65
CA GLY A 43 0.37 -15.59 8.64
C GLY A 43 0.07 -14.13 8.99
N LEU A 44 -0.62 -13.44 8.08
CA LEU A 44 -1.06 -12.06 8.25
C LEU A 44 -2.48 -11.90 7.71
N ARG A 45 -3.16 -10.83 8.11
CA ARG A 45 -4.50 -10.47 7.62
C ARG A 45 -4.62 -8.96 7.52
N ALA A 46 -5.20 -8.49 6.41
CA ALA A 46 -5.63 -7.10 6.26
C ALA A 46 -7.17 -7.01 6.33
N SER A 47 -7.66 -5.90 6.86
CA SER A 47 -9.08 -5.52 6.79
C SER A 47 -9.18 -4.07 6.39
N LEU A 48 -10.07 -3.78 5.44
CA LEU A 48 -10.36 -2.42 4.99
C LEU A 48 -11.58 -1.91 5.76
N HIS A 49 -11.60 -0.63 6.11
CA HIS A 49 -12.67 -0.01 6.90
C HIS A 49 -13.16 1.30 6.27
N GLY A 50 -14.39 1.70 6.59
CA GLY A 50 -14.96 2.99 6.17
C GLY A 50 -14.97 3.19 4.66
N SER A 51 -14.61 4.40 4.21
CA SER A 51 -14.55 4.76 2.78
C SER A 51 -13.60 3.88 1.96
N LEU A 52 -12.51 3.42 2.60
CA LEU A 52 -11.51 2.56 1.99
C LEU A 52 -12.09 1.19 1.63
N ALA A 53 -12.95 0.65 2.50
CA ALA A 53 -13.71 -0.58 2.21
C ALA A 53 -14.82 -0.30 1.19
N PHE A 54 -15.60 0.76 1.40
CA PHE A 54 -16.81 1.05 0.63
C PHE A 54 -16.52 1.27 -0.87
N THR A 55 -15.40 1.90 -1.19
CA THR A 55 -15.01 2.19 -2.58
C THR A 55 -13.86 1.31 -3.07
N GLY A 56 -13.48 0.29 -2.29
CA GLY A 56 -12.23 -0.44 -2.48
C GLY A 56 -12.11 -1.14 -3.82
N VAL A 57 -13.19 -1.78 -4.27
CA VAL A 57 -13.23 -2.50 -5.55
C VAL A 57 -13.01 -1.55 -6.73
N GLY A 58 -13.68 -0.39 -6.74
CA GLY A 58 -13.55 0.60 -7.81
C GLY A 58 -12.16 1.25 -7.88
N HIS A 59 -11.42 1.24 -6.77
CA HIS A 59 -10.06 1.78 -6.69
C HIS A 59 -8.96 0.70 -6.66
N ALA A 60 -9.33 -0.58 -6.84
CA ALA A 60 -8.43 -1.73 -6.73
C ALA A 60 -7.64 -1.78 -5.40
N THR A 61 -8.23 -1.28 -4.30
CA THR A 61 -7.62 -1.21 -2.97
C THR A 61 -7.20 -2.57 -2.46
N ASP A 62 -8.02 -3.58 -2.71
CA ASP A 62 -7.76 -4.98 -2.35
C ASP A 62 -6.49 -5.49 -3.03
N ARG A 63 -6.40 -5.34 -4.36
CA ARG A 63 -5.23 -5.73 -5.15
C ARG A 63 -3.99 -4.95 -4.73
N ALA A 64 -4.12 -3.64 -4.56
CA ALA A 64 -3.02 -2.77 -4.12
C ALA A 64 -2.49 -3.20 -2.74
N THR A 65 -3.39 -3.52 -1.81
CA THR A 65 -3.02 -4.04 -0.49
C THR A 65 -2.27 -5.38 -0.62
N ILE A 66 -2.76 -6.31 -1.45
CA ILE A 66 -2.10 -7.60 -1.69
C ILE A 66 -0.71 -7.42 -2.29
N LEU A 67 -0.56 -6.58 -3.32
CA LEU A 67 0.73 -6.29 -3.95
C LEU A 67 1.73 -5.72 -2.93
N GLY A 68 1.29 -4.79 -2.09
CA GLY A 68 2.11 -4.29 -0.99
C GLY A 68 2.51 -5.39 -0.01
N LEU A 69 1.59 -6.30 0.35
CA LEU A 69 1.89 -7.45 1.22
C LEU A 69 2.85 -8.46 0.54
N CYS A 70 2.91 -8.50 -0.78
CA CYS A 70 3.91 -9.26 -1.54
C CYS A 70 5.27 -8.54 -1.61
N GLY A 71 5.36 -7.29 -1.15
CA GLY A 71 6.58 -6.49 -1.13
C GLY A 71 6.84 -5.67 -2.39
N PHE A 72 5.83 -5.48 -3.25
CA PHE A 72 5.96 -4.59 -4.41
C PHE A 72 5.87 -3.12 -4.00
N ASP A 73 6.64 -2.28 -4.67
CA ASP A 73 6.62 -0.82 -4.51
C ASP A 73 5.88 -0.16 -5.68
N PRO A 74 4.89 0.72 -5.42
CA PRO A 74 4.05 1.24 -6.49
C PRO A 74 4.75 2.22 -7.44
N ALA A 75 5.91 2.78 -7.08
CA ALA A 75 6.67 3.65 -7.98
C ALA A 75 7.48 2.86 -9.01
N SER A 76 7.71 1.57 -8.77
CA SER A 76 8.47 0.67 -9.64
C SER A 76 7.68 -0.53 -10.16
N TYR A 77 6.42 -0.67 -9.74
CA TYR A 77 5.55 -1.75 -10.17
C TYR A 77 5.15 -1.58 -11.64
N ASP A 78 5.46 -2.60 -12.45
CA ASP A 78 5.02 -2.74 -13.84
C ASP A 78 3.98 -3.86 -13.94
N ALA A 79 2.91 -3.63 -14.69
CA ALA A 79 1.68 -4.44 -14.67
C ALA A 79 1.66 -5.53 -15.73
#